data_AF-A0A432SWT9-F1
#
_entry.id   AF-A0A432SWT9-F1
#
_cell.length_a   1.000
_cell.length_b   1.000
_cell.length_c   1.000
_cell.angle_alpha   90.00
_cell.angle_beta   90.00
_cell.angle_gamma   90.00
#
_symmetry.space_group_name_H-M   'P 1'
#
loop_
_entity.id
_entity.type
_entity.pdbx_description
1 polymer ?
#
loop_
_entity_poly.entity_id
_entity_poly.type
_entity_poly.pdbx_seq_one_letter_code
_entity_poly.pdbx_strand_id
1 'polypeptide(L)'
;MQVPIYITDLDHTLLRTDQSISDFSAKVWNAKSKEAILSVATARSFQKTHQFLHKLHLNTPMILLDGTMIVTPEKKLIDIKILNKTLADAIIDEGSQYDIYPFIIALKDMESLEEAFLVPGTLNQHQHAVLENYRNDPRVLECKNIRAMQMNLKLVYFGSHATLAPLKEHLANTFGKDLEYKLSPEKYSDGWFLTILHPEGDKAHALQKVTEYLQRDIKEVTVFGDSINDIGMFDLAGTSVAVANALDEVKAIADIILPHSNDEDAVAKYLQKINHGNSSLSNNNQKLNNITTITKKSAPQSTSSK
;
A
#
# COMPACT_ATOMS: atom_id res chain seq x y z
N MET A 1 -13.02 -16.01 23.26
CA MET A 1 -11.86 -16.06 22.32
C MET A 1 -11.77 -14.71 21.65
N GLN A 2 -10.57 -14.15 21.53
CA GLN A 2 -10.39 -12.84 20.92
C GLN A 2 -10.48 -12.97 19.39
N VAL A 3 -11.23 -12.07 18.74
CA VAL A 3 -11.46 -12.12 17.29
C VAL A 3 -10.17 -11.69 16.57
N PRO A 4 -9.57 -12.54 15.71
CA PRO A 4 -8.33 -12.22 15.01
C PRO A 4 -8.54 -11.10 13.98
N ILE A 5 -7.49 -10.31 13.75
CA ILE A 5 -7.51 -9.17 12.81
C ILE A 5 -6.50 -9.42 11.71
N TYR A 6 -6.93 -9.34 10.46
CA TYR A 6 -6.08 -9.48 9.28
C TYR A 6 -6.23 -8.25 8.38
N ILE A 7 -5.10 -7.62 8.06
CA ILE A 7 -5.06 -6.48 7.15
C ILE A 7 -4.05 -6.81 6.06
N THR A 8 -4.48 -6.82 4.81
CA THR A 8 -3.63 -7.19 3.68
C THR A 8 -3.38 -6.02 2.75
N ASP A 9 -2.16 -5.91 2.23
CA ASP A 9 -1.98 -5.18 0.98
C ASP A 9 -2.79 -5.82 -0.15
N LEU A 10 -3.07 -5.03 -1.19
CA LEU A 10 -3.79 -5.47 -2.38
C LEU A 10 -2.85 -5.92 -3.49
N ASP A 11 -2.14 -4.98 -4.11
CA ASP A 11 -1.41 -5.20 -5.37
C ASP A 11 -0.23 -6.13 -5.16
N HIS A 12 -0.21 -7.27 -5.86
CA HIS A 12 0.82 -8.30 -5.69
C HIS A 12 0.88 -8.95 -4.29
N THR A 13 -0.15 -8.76 -3.46
CA THR A 13 -0.32 -9.45 -2.19
C THR A 13 -1.60 -10.28 -2.18
N LEU A 14 -2.76 -9.61 -2.16
CA LEU A 14 -4.08 -10.26 -2.27
C LEU A 14 -4.54 -10.40 -3.72
N LEU A 15 -4.30 -9.36 -4.53
CA LEU A 15 -4.64 -9.34 -5.95
C LEU A 15 -3.58 -10.10 -6.75
N ARG A 16 -4.06 -10.83 -7.75
CA ARG A 16 -3.22 -11.45 -8.77
C ARG A 16 -2.51 -10.38 -9.60
N THR A 17 -1.50 -10.77 -10.37
CA THR A 17 -0.73 -9.84 -11.20
C THR A 17 -1.60 -9.13 -12.25
N ASP A 18 -2.68 -9.77 -12.71
CA ASP A 18 -3.70 -9.18 -13.59
C ASP A 18 -4.73 -8.30 -12.85
N GLN A 19 -4.48 -7.99 -11.58
CA GLN A 19 -5.35 -7.25 -10.66
C GLN A 19 -6.67 -7.94 -10.32
N SER A 20 -6.86 -9.21 -10.69
CA SER A 20 -8.07 -9.96 -10.37
C SER A 20 -8.02 -10.60 -8.98
N ILE A 21 -9.19 -11.05 -8.52
CA ILE A 21 -9.36 -11.91 -7.34
C ILE A 21 -9.94 -13.22 -7.82
N SER A 22 -9.28 -14.33 -7.49
CA SER A 22 -9.77 -15.68 -7.82
C SER A 22 -11.02 -16.05 -7.02
N ASP A 23 -11.83 -16.97 -7.55
CA ASP A 23 -13.01 -17.49 -6.84
C ASP A 23 -12.62 -18.19 -5.54
N PHE A 24 -11.46 -18.85 -5.50
CA PHE A 24 -10.92 -19.45 -4.29
C PHE A 24 -10.64 -18.39 -3.23
N SER A 25 -9.91 -17.33 -3.59
CA SER A 25 -9.57 -16.25 -2.67
C SER A 25 -10.81 -15.54 -2.13
N ALA A 26 -11.77 -15.21 -3.00
CA ALA A 26 -13.03 -14.62 -2.57
C ALA A 26 -13.82 -15.53 -1.63
N LYS A 27 -13.93 -16.83 -1.94
CA LYS A 27 -14.63 -17.81 -1.09
C LYS A 27 -14.00 -17.93 0.29
N VAL A 28 -12.67 -18.07 0.38
CA VAL A 28 -11.98 -18.20 1.66
C VAL A 28 -12.09 -16.91 2.48
N TRP A 29 -11.86 -15.76 1.85
CA TRP A 29 -11.97 -14.45 2.49
C TRP A 29 -13.35 -14.25 3.12
N ASN A 30 -14.42 -14.45 2.34
CA ASN A 30 -15.80 -14.25 2.78
C ASN A 30 -16.26 -15.28 3.82
N ALA A 31 -15.67 -16.48 3.82
CA ALA A 31 -15.89 -17.43 4.91
C ALA A 31 -15.20 -16.96 6.19
N LYS A 32 -13.95 -16.48 6.07
CA LYS A 32 -13.15 -16.02 7.20
C LYS A 32 -13.69 -14.75 7.84
N SER A 33 -14.30 -13.86 7.06
CA SER A 33 -14.88 -12.60 7.55
C SER A 33 -16.03 -12.77 8.55
N LYS A 34 -16.57 -14.00 8.67
CA LYS A 34 -17.60 -14.34 9.67
C LYS A 34 -17.05 -14.55 11.08
N GLU A 35 -15.75 -14.81 11.20
CA GLU A 35 -15.07 -15.13 12.47
C GLU A 35 -13.82 -14.28 12.71
N ALA A 36 -13.50 -13.36 11.80
CA ALA A 36 -12.33 -12.50 11.84
C ALA A 36 -12.66 -11.08 11.37
N ILE A 37 -11.86 -10.12 11.84
CA ILE A 37 -11.86 -8.75 11.34
C ILE A 37 -10.92 -8.69 10.14
N LEU A 38 -11.42 -8.30 8.98
CA LEU A 38 -10.68 -8.31 7.72
C LEU A 38 -10.70 -6.93 7.03
N SER A 39 -9.53 -6.42 6.69
CA SER A 39 -9.36 -5.18 5.91
C SER A 39 -8.27 -5.25 4.86
N VAL A 40 -8.13 -4.14 4.15
CA VAL A 40 -7.08 -3.88 3.18
C VAL A 40 -6.28 -2.62 3.54
N ALA A 41 -5.00 -2.59 3.16
CA ALA A 41 -4.13 -1.42 3.23
C ALA A 41 -3.41 -1.21 1.90
N THR A 42 -3.79 -0.19 1.13
CA THR A 42 -3.40 -0.06 -0.28
C THR A 42 -3.02 1.37 -0.68
N ALA A 43 -2.19 1.50 -1.71
CA ALA A 43 -1.93 2.75 -2.41
C ALA A 43 -3.13 3.23 -3.28
N ARG A 44 -4.12 2.36 -3.49
CA ARG A 44 -5.30 2.66 -4.30
C ARG A 44 -6.24 3.63 -3.60
N SER A 45 -6.96 4.39 -4.42
CA SER A 45 -8.02 5.30 -3.99
C SER A 45 -9.27 4.54 -3.53
N PHE A 46 -10.22 5.23 -2.90
CA PHE A 46 -11.48 4.61 -2.50
C PHE A 46 -12.24 4.06 -3.71
N GLN A 47 -12.40 4.88 -4.77
CA GLN A 47 -13.13 4.48 -5.97
C GLN A 47 -12.52 3.25 -6.66
N LYS A 48 -11.19 3.19 -6.76
CA LYS A 48 -10.49 2.01 -7.32
C LYS A 48 -10.61 0.80 -6.42
N THR A 49 -10.50 0.96 -5.10
CA THR A 49 -10.66 -0.16 -4.15
C THR A 49 -12.08 -0.72 -4.19
N HIS A 50 -13.09 0.16 -4.27
CA HIS A 50 -14.50 -0.22 -4.35
C HIS A 50 -14.84 -1.13 -5.54
N GLN A 51 -14.07 -1.07 -6.63
CA GLN A 51 -14.25 -1.97 -7.78
C GLN A 51 -14.02 -3.45 -7.42
N PHE A 52 -13.31 -3.75 -6.33
CA PHE A 52 -13.01 -5.13 -5.88
C PHE A 52 -13.84 -5.54 -4.67
N LEU A 53 -14.35 -4.58 -3.90
CA LEU A 53 -15.17 -4.82 -2.70
C LEU A 53 -16.44 -5.64 -2.98
N HIS A 54 -16.96 -5.62 -4.21
CA HIS A 54 -18.12 -6.45 -4.56
C HIS A 54 -17.86 -7.96 -4.42
N LYS A 55 -16.60 -8.41 -4.46
CA LYS A 55 -16.21 -9.82 -4.27
C LYS A 55 -15.78 -10.14 -2.84
N LEU A 56 -15.40 -9.14 -2.06
CA LEU A 56 -14.77 -9.30 -0.75
C LEU A 56 -15.57 -8.58 0.34
N HIS A 57 -15.97 -9.32 1.36
CA HIS A 57 -16.56 -8.74 2.56
C HIS A 57 -15.46 -8.19 3.46
N LEU A 58 -15.38 -6.86 3.55
CA LEU A 58 -14.59 -6.15 4.54
C LEU A 58 -15.51 -5.72 5.68
N ASN A 59 -15.08 -5.85 6.92
CA ASN A 59 -15.88 -5.56 8.12
C ASN A 59 -15.17 -4.59 9.09
N THR A 60 -14.21 -3.83 8.56
CA THR A 60 -13.40 -2.87 9.31
C THR A 60 -12.88 -1.77 8.38
N PRO A 61 -12.42 -0.61 8.89
CA PRO A 61 -11.95 0.47 8.04
C PRO A 61 -10.77 0.08 7.14
N MET A 62 -10.83 0.53 5.90
CA MET A 62 -9.79 0.36 4.89
C MET A 62 -8.74 1.45 5.03
N ILE A 63 -7.48 1.10 4.81
CA ILE A 63 -6.37 2.03 4.70
C ILE A 63 -6.12 2.27 3.20
N LEU A 64 -6.28 3.51 2.74
CA LEU A 64 -6.28 3.89 1.32
C LEU A 64 -5.22 4.94 1.04
N LEU A 65 -4.79 5.06 -0.22
CA LEU A 65 -3.83 6.07 -0.69
C LEU A 65 -2.57 6.13 0.17
N ASP A 66 -1.99 4.96 0.43
CA ASP A 66 -0.81 4.77 1.28
C ASP A 66 -1.02 5.31 2.71
N GLY A 67 -2.25 5.28 3.23
CA GLY A 67 -2.56 5.70 4.60
C GLY A 67 -3.01 7.14 4.77
N THR A 68 -3.12 7.92 3.68
CA THR A 68 -3.68 9.28 3.75
C THR A 68 -5.19 9.31 3.96
N MET A 69 -5.90 8.20 3.77
CA MET A 69 -7.34 8.14 3.97
C MET A 69 -7.76 6.81 4.60
N ILE A 70 -8.54 6.88 5.68
CA ILE A 70 -9.10 5.71 6.38
C ILE A 70 -10.62 5.80 6.33
N VAL A 71 -11.25 4.83 5.67
CA VAL A 71 -12.69 4.86 5.37
C VAL A 71 -13.32 3.50 5.61
N THR A 72 -14.50 3.45 6.21
CA THR A 72 -15.25 2.20 6.38
C THR A 72 -15.80 1.69 5.03
N PRO A 73 -16.11 0.40 4.90
CA PRO A 73 -16.79 -0.14 3.70
C PRO A 73 -18.10 0.61 3.37
N GLU A 74 -18.77 1.15 4.38
CA GLU A 74 -20.00 1.96 4.29
C GLU A 74 -19.75 3.45 3.99
N LYS A 75 -18.53 3.83 3.60
CA LYS A 75 -18.11 5.21 3.26
C LYS A 75 -18.07 6.19 4.43
N LYS A 76 -17.95 5.72 5.68
CA LYS A 76 -17.70 6.62 6.79
C LYS A 76 -16.21 6.97 6.87
N LEU A 77 -15.89 8.26 6.81
CA LEU A 77 -14.53 8.74 7.03
C LEU A 77 -14.12 8.57 8.51
N ILE A 78 -12.95 7.95 8.74
CA ILE A 78 -12.38 7.73 10.06
C ILE A 78 -11.22 8.69 10.32
N ASP A 79 -10.29 8.79 9.37
CA ASP A 79 -9.17 9.73 9.41
C ASP A 79 -8.76 10.13 7.99
N ILE A 80 -8.18 11.32 7.86
CA ILE A 80 -7.68 11.85 6.59
C ILE A 80 -6.48 12.75 6.82
N LYS A 81 -5.47 12.62 5.95
CA LYS A 81 -4.28 13.45 5.91
C LYS A 81 -4.20 14.10 4.54
N ILE A 82 -4.23 15.43 4.54
CA ILE A 82 -4.25 16.22 3.31
C ILE A 82 -3.09 17.20 3.27
N LEU A 83 -2.63 17.49 2.07
CA LEU A 83 -1.85 18.67 1.75
C LEU A 83 -2.85 19.78 1.36
N ASN A 84 -2.83 20.88 2.10
CA ASN A 84 -3.67 22.04 1.77
C ASN A 84 -3.23 22.68 0.45
N LYS A 85 -4.09 23.51 -0.14
CA LYS A 85 -3.82 24.15 -1.44
C LYS A 85 -2.52 24.93 -1.47
N THR A 86 -2.23 25.74 -0.44
CA THR A 86 -1.05 26.61 -0.41
C THR A 86 0.24 25.80 -0.46
N LEU A 87 0.35 24.75 0.36
CA LEU A 87 1.51 23.88 0.39
C LEU A 87 1.63 23.07 -0.91
N ALA A 88 0.51 22.52 -1.41
CA ALA A 88 0.51 21.76 -2.65
C ALA A 88 0.84 22.62 -3.88
N ASP A 89 0.39 23.88 -3.95
CA ASP A 89 0.78 24.81 -5.01
C ASP A 89 2.28 25.14 -4.94
N ALA A 90 2.84 25.34 -3.75
CA ALA A 90 4.27 25.55 -3.59
C ALA A 90 5.08 24.34 -4.09
N ILE A 91 4.64 23.11 -3.80
CA ILE A 91 5.27 21.88 -4.32
C ILE A 91 5.21 21.84 -5.85
N ILE A 92 4.09 22.25 -6.45
CA ILE A 92 3.94 22.33 -7.91
C ILE A 92 4.89 23.38 -8.49
N ASP A 93 5.03 24.53 -7.84
CA ASP A 93 5.95 25.59 -8.28
C ASP A 93 7.41 25.12 -8.24
N GLU A 94 7.83 24.39 -7.20
CA GLU A 94 9.16 23.77 -7.14
C GLU A 94 9.36 22.71 -8.24
N GLY A 95 8.36 21.87 -8.52
CA GLY A 95 8.41 20.91 -9.62
C GLY A 95 8.54 21.58 -11.00
N SER A 96 7.86 22.72 -11.20
CA SER A 96 7.89 23.46 -12.46
C SER A 96 9.28 23.97 -12.85
N GLN A 97 10.15 24.22 -11.87
CA GLN A 97 11.55 24.61 -12.13
C GLN A 97 12.38 23.46 -12.77
N TYR A 98 11.86 22.23 -12.71
CA TYR A 98 12.42 21.03 -13.35
C TYR A 98 11.65 20.63 -14.62
N ASP A 99 10.78 21.51 -15.15
CA ASP A 99 9.91 21.24 -16.30
C ASP A 99 9.03 19.98 -16.13
N ILE A 100 8.63 19.69 -14.89
CA ILE A 100 7.80 18.52 -14.55
C ILE A 100 6.67 18.91 -13.61
N TYR A 101 5.48 18.36 -13.88
CA TYR A 101 4.28 18.63 -13.11
C TYR A 101 3.71 17.32 -12.54
N PRO A 102 3.10 17.35 -11.35
CA PRO A 102 2.59 16.14 -10.74
C PRO A 102 1.20 15.78 -11.29
N PHE A 103 0.88 14.50 -11.20
CA PHE A 103 -0.50 14.01 -11.10
C PHE A 103 -1.01 14.25 -9.67
N ILE A 104 -2.25 14.70 -9.51
CA ILE A 104 -2.80 15.01 -8.18
C ILE A 104 -4.07 14.21 -7.94
N ILE A 105 -4.08 13.41 -6.87
CA ILE A 105 -5.31 12.83 -6.33
C ILE A 105 -5.79 13.78 -5.23
N ALA A 106 -6.97 14.34 -5.43
CA ALA A 106 -7.59 15.30 -4.53
C ALA A 106 -8.98 14.83 -4.11
N LEU A 107 -9.50 15.45 -3.05
CA LEU A 107 -10.86 15.27 -2.58
C LEU A 107 -11.64 16.56 -2.84
N LYS A 108 -12.80 16.44 -3.50
CA LYS A 108 -13.69 17.59 -3.73
C LYS A 108 -14.46 17.95 -2.46
N ASP A 109 -14.86 16.92 -1.72
CA ASP A 109 -15.75 17.03 -0.57
C ASP A 109 -15.54 15.87 0.41
N MET A 110 -15.54 16.16 1.72
CA MET A 110 -15.29 15.16 2.77
C MET A 110 -16.50 14.27 3.08
N GLU A 111 -17.72 14.71 2.76
CA GLU A 111 -18.95 13.97 3.07
C GLU A 111 -19.22 12.90 2.00
N SER A 112 -19.16 13.29 0.73
CA SER A 112 -19.36 12.41 -0.42
C SER A 112 -18.14 11.55 -0.75
N LEU A 113 -16.96 11.93 -0.24
CA LEU A 113 -15.66 11.36 -0.58
C LEU A 113 -15.41 11.34 -2.10
N GLU A 114 -15.89 12.37 -2.82
CA GLU A 114 -15.72 12.47 -4.26
C GLU A 114 -14.27 12.84 -4.61
N GLU A 115 -13.55 11.88 -5.20
CA GLU A 115 -12.16 12.03 -5.60
C GLU A 115 -12.04 12.74 -6.97
N ALA A 116 -11.05 13.62 -7.10
CA ALA A 116 -10.62 14.21 -8.37
C ALA A 116 -9.20 13.74 -8.71
N PHE A 117 -8.93 13.53 -9.99
CA PHE A 117 -7.61 13.15 -10.48
C PHE A 117 -7.13 14.19 -11.50
N LEU A 118 -6.35 15.16 -11.05
CA LEU A 118 -5.88 16.25 -11.89
C LEU A 118 -4.60 15.82 -12.62
N VAL A 119 -4.55 16.09 -13.92
CA VAL A 119 -3.41 15.81 -14.78
C VAL A 119 -2.97 17.09 -15.50
N PRO A 120 -1.67 17.35 -15.65
CA PRO A 120 -1.18 18.54 -16.33
C PRO A 120 -1.47 18.46 -17.84
N GLY A 121 -1.68 19.62 -18.47
CA GLY A 121 -1.95 19.71 -19.91
C GLY A 121 -0.74 19.38 -20.81
N THR A 122 0.45 19.22 -20.23
CA THR A 122 1.63 18.71 -20.93
C THR A 122 2.18 17.55 -20.14
N LEU A 123 2.29 16.40 -20.82
CA LEU A 123 2.70 15.13 -20.23
C LEU A 123 4.05 14.71 -20.80
N ASN A 124 4.91 14.17 -19.95
CA ASN A 124 6.08 13.42 -20.43
C ASN A 124 5.68 11.98 -20.82
N GLN A 125 6.61 11.24 -21.42
CA GLN A 125 6.38 9.87 -21.87
C GLN A 125 5.90 8.91 -20.76
N HIS A 126 6.41 9.08 -19.54
CA HIS A 126 6.06 8.22 -18.40
C HIS A 126 4.64 8.52 -17.92
N GLN A 127 4.27 9.79 -17.87
CA GLN A 127 2.91 10.22 -17.55
C GLN A 127 1.90 9.75 -18.60
N HIS A 128 2.24 9.83 -19.89
CA HIS A 128 1.42 9.27 -20.96
C HIS A 128 1.15 7.78 -20.76
N ALA A 129 2.20 6.98 -20.50
CA ALA A 129 2.06 5.54 -20.28
C ALA A 129 1.16 5.21 -19.08
N VAL A 130 1.27 5.96 -17.99
CA VAL A 130 0.42 5.77 -16.81
C VAL A 130 -1.03 6.15 -17.10
N LEU A 131 -1.26 7.27 -17.80
CA LEU A 131 -2.60 7.81 -18.07
C LEU A 131 -3.45 6.88 -18.95
N GLU A 132 -2.83 6.02 -19.77
CA GLU A 132 -3.55 5.00 -20.56
C GLU A 132 -4.41 4.04 -19.69
N ASN A 133 -3.98 3.80 -18.45
CA ASN A 133 -4.72 3.00 -17.46
C ASN A 133 -5.93 3.75 -16.85
N TYR A 134 -6.04 5.04 -17.13
CA TYR A 134 -7.07 5.95 -16.59
C TYR A 134 -7.89 6.65 -17.69
N ARG A 135 -7.74 6.28 -18.97
CA ARG A 135 -8.43 6.93 -20.11
C ARG A 135 -9.96 7.02 -19.97
N ASN A 136 -10.57 6.10 -19.22
CA ASN A 136 -12.02 6.04 -18.97
C ASN A 136 -12.39 6.38 -17.51
N ASP A 137 -11.45 6.89 -16.73
CA ASP A 137 -11.69 7.22 -15.32
C ASP A 137 -12.39 8.59 -15.26
N PRO A 138 -13.65 8.66 -14.79
CA PRO A 138 -14.44 9.90 -14.81
C PRO A 138 -13.88 10.99 -13.88
N ARG A 139 -12.89 10.65 -13.04
CA ARG A 139 -12.23 11.59 -12.14
C ARG A 139 -11.12 12.38 -12.83
N VAL A 140 -10.66 11.97 -14.01
CA VAL A 140 -9.55 12.63 -14.72
C VAL A 140 -9.96 14.03 -15.15
N LEU A 141 -9.21 15.03 -14.71
CA LEU A 141 -9.39 16.44 -15.03
C LEU A 141 -8.09 16.99 -15.64
N GLU A 142 -8.09 17.20 -16.95
CA GLU A 142 -6.96 17.83 -17.63
C GLU A 142 -6.88 19.32 -17.30
N CYS A 143 -5.71 19.76 -16.82
CA CYS A 143 -5.47 21.10 -16.33
C CYS A 143 -4.31 21.75 -17.10
N LYS A 144 -4.62 22.68 -18.02
CA LYS A 144 -3.60 23.41 -18.81
C LYS A 144 -2.52 24.06 -17.92
N ASN A 145 -2.96 24.71 -16.85
CA ASN A 145 -2.09 25.27 -15.81
C ASN A 145 -2.46 24.58 -14.49
N ILE A 146 -1.86 23.42 -14.23
CA ILE A 146 -2.23 22.62 -13.07
C ILE A 146 -1.97 23.40 -11.77
N ARG A 147 -2.96 23.39 -10.90
CA ARG A 147 -2.91 23.92 -9.53
C ARG A 147 -3.64 22.98 -8.60
N ALA A 148 -3.24 23.01 -7.33
CA ALA A 148 -3.79 22.14 -6.32
C ALA A 148 -5.26 22.49 -6.00
N MET A 149 -6.01 21.49 -5.54
CA MET A 149 -7.32 21.70 -4.91
C MET A 149 -7.15 22.09 -3.43
N GLN A 150 -8.26 22.31 -2.72
CA GLN A 150 -8.20 22.58 -1.27
C GLN A 150 -7.73 21.38 -0.46
N MET A 151 -8.09 20.17 -0.87
CA MET A 151 -7.77 18.92 -0.18
C MET A 151 -7.06 17.98 -1.13
N ASN A 152 -5.73 17.88 -1.02
CA ASN A 152 -4.91 17.03 -1.88
C ASN A 152 -4.42 15.84 -1.07
N LEU A 153 -4.76 14.64 -1.52
CA LEU A 153 -4.41 13.38 -0.85
C LEU A 153 -3.00 12.94 -1.22
N LYS A 154 -2.61 13.15 -2.50
CA LYS A 154 -1.33 12.69 -3.03
C LYS A 154 -0.94 13.50 -4.26
N LEU A 155 0.33 13.90 -4.34
CA LEU A 155 0.95 14.42 -5.56
C LEU A 155 1.96 13.38 -6.05
N VAL A 156 1.97 13.07 -7.35
CA VAL A 156 2.85 12.04 -7.94
C VAL A 156 3.53 12.57 -9.19
N TYR A 157 4.85 12.67 -9.14
CA TYR A 157 5.67 12.95 -10.31
C TYR A 157 6.09 11.64 -10.96
N PHE A 158 6.04 11.56 -12.29
CA PHE A 158 6.51 10.40 -13.06
C PHE A 158 7.63 10.82 -14.00
N GLY A 159 8.71 10.05 -14.07
CA GLY A 159 9.89 10.43 -14.84
C GLY A 159 10.98 9.37 -14.78
N SER A 160 12.17 9.72 -15.27
CA SER A 160 13.36 8.89 -15.06
C SER A 160 13.89 9.05 -13.62
N HIS A 161 14.64 8.08 -13.12
CA HIS A 161 15.35 8.25 -11.83
C HIS A 161 16.27 9.47 -11.84
N ALA A 162 16.95 9.74 -12.96
CA ALA A 162 17.85 10.88 -13.11
C ALA A 162 17.13 12.24 -13.00
N THR A 163 15.83 12.29 -13.29
CA THR A 163 14.98 13.48 -13.09
C THR A 163 14.41 13.53 -11.69
N LEU A 164 13.87 12.42 -11.18
CA LEU A 164 13.10 12.42 -9.94
C LEU A 164 13.96 12.38 -8.68
N ALA A 165 15.16 11.81 -8.71
CA ALA A 165 16.04 11.81 -7.55
C ALA A 165 16.52 13.22 -7.17
N PRO A 166 17.00 14.08 -8.11
CA PRO A 166 17.30 15.48 -7.81
C PRO A 166 16.06 16.26 -7.34
N LEU A 167 14.89 16.06 -7.98
CA LEU A 167 13.66 16.71 -7.55
C LEU A 167 13.29 16.32 -6.11
N LYS A 168 13.41 15.03 -5.75
CA LYS A 168 13.18 14.57 -4.37
C LYS A 168 14.09 15.30 -3.39
N GLU A 169 15.39 15.35 -3.67
CA GLU A 169 16.36 16.01 -2.80
C GLU A 169 16.05 17.50 -2.66
N HIS A 170 15.71 18.17 -3.76
CA HIS A 170 15.29 19.57 -3.77
C HIS A 170 14.06 19.81 -2.90
N LEU A 171 12.98 19.03 -3.10
CA LEU A 171 11.77 19.16 -2.30
C LEU A 171 12.05 18.87 -0.81
N ALA A 172 12.86 17.86 -0.50
CA ALA A 172 13.25 17.54 0.87
C ALA A 172 14.07 18.66 1.54
N ASN A 173 14.93 19.35 0.79
CA ASN A 173 15.68 20.50 1.29
C ASN A 173 14.78 21.73 1.50
N THR A 174 13.77 21.92 0.64
CA THR A 174 12.86 23.07 0.69
C THR A 174 11.78 22.93 1.78
N PHE A 175 11.15 21.76 1.88
CA PHE A 175 10.00 21.53 2.75
C PHE A 175 10.33 20.68 3.99
N GLY A 176 11.53 20.10 4.07
CA GLY A 176 11.98 19.35 5.23
C GLY A 176 11.02 18.20 5.59
N LYS A 177 10.67 18.12 6.88
CA LYS A 177 9.82 17.06 7.46
C LYS A 177 8.32 17.36 7.36
N ASP A 178 7.93 18.45 6.72
CA ASP A 178 6.52 18.81 6.55
C ASP A 178 5.84 17.97 5.45
N LEU A 179 6.60 17.11 4.76
CA LEU A 179 6.12 16.18 3.76
C LEU A 179 6.78 14.81 3.92
N GLU A 180 6.12 13.79 3.37
CA GLU A 180 6.66 12.45 3.17
C GLU A 180 7.00 12.25 1.68
N TYR A 181 8.17 11.68 1.38
CA TYR A 181 8.72 11.55 0.02
C TYR A 181 9.06 10.11 -0.33
N LYS A 182 8.30 9.50 -1.23
CA LYS A 182 8.47 8.10 -1.65
C LYS A 182 8.87 8.02 -3.12
N LEU A 183 10.12 7.67 -3.38
CA LEU A 183 10.66 7.46 -4.73
C LEU A 183 10.82 5.96 -4.98
N SER A 184 10.13 5.45 -6.00
CA SER A 184 10.10 4.03 -6.32
C SER A 184 10.10 3.78 -7.84
N PRO A 185 10.64 2.64 -8.30
CA PRO A 185 10.58 2.27 -9.71
C PRO A 185 9.14 1.87 -10.10
N GLU A 186 8.74 2.16 -11.33
CA GLU A 186 7.51 1.65 -11.91
C GLU A 186 7.64 0.15 -12.22
N LYS A 187 6.67 -0.66 -11.80
CA LYS A 187 6.73 -2.12 -12.01
C LYS A 187 6.58 -2.52 -13.49
N TYR A 188 5.93 -1.69 -14.31
CA TYR A 188 5.53 -2.03 -15.69
C TYR A 188 6.19 -1.18 -16.78
N SER A 189 7.13 -0.31 -16.42
CA SER A 189 7.85 0.54 -17.37
C SER A 189 9.23 0.91 -16.84
N ASP A 190 10.11 1.41 -17.71
CA ASP A 190 11.45 1.91 -17.32
C ASP A 190 11.40 3.27 -16.59
N GLY A 191 10.25 3.61 -16.01
CA GLY A 191 10.00 4.84 -15.28
C GLY A 191 10.15 4.71 -13.77
N TRP A 192 10.08 5.85 -13.11
CA TRP A 192 10.03 6.00 -11.67
C TRP A 192 8.88 6.93 -11.30
N PHE A 193 8.43 6.83 -10.06
CA PHE A 193 7.46 7.76 -9.50
C PHE A 193 7.93 8.29 -8.15
N LEU A 194 7.74 9.59 -7.96
CA LEU A 194 7.97 10.31 -6.71
C LEU A 194 6.60 10.73 -6.17
N THR A 195 6.20 10.06 -5.09
CA THR A 195 4.99 10.35 -4.35
C THR A 195 5.29 11.32 -3.21
N ILE A 196 4.53 12.41 -3.16
CA ILE A 196 4.54 13.39 -2.08
C ILE A 196 3.23 13.30 -1.31
N LEU A 197 3.33 13.11 -0.01
CA LEU A 197 2.21 12.92 0.91
C LEU A 197 2.36 13.83 2.14
N HIS A 198 1.30 13.90 2.93
CA HIS A 198 1.39 14.39 4.31
C HIS A 198 2.41 13.53 5.11
N PRO A 199 3.12 14.08 6.11
CA PRO A 199 4.14 13.34 6.90
C PRO A 199 3.62 12.06 7.55
N GLU A 200 2.35 12.06 7.96
CA GLU A 200 1.67 10.90 8.54
C GLU A 200 0.97 10.02 7.46
N GLY A 201 1.28 10.25 6.18
CA GLY A 201 0.73 9.53 5.02
C GLY A 201 1.49 8.24 4.73
N ASP A 202 1.45 7.30 5.67
CA ASP A 202 1.94 5.93 5.45
C ASP A 202 1.01 4.88 6.07
N LYS A 203 1.19 3.63 5.63
CA LYS A 203 0.37 2.50 6.09
C LYS A 203 0.57 2.20 7.57
N ALA A 204 1.71 2.56 8.17
CA ALA A 204 2.02 2.26 9.57
C ALA A 204 1.23 3.17 10.53
N HIS A 205 1.26 4.49 10.28
CA HIS A 205 0.43 5.46 10.99
C HIS A 205 -1.05 5.14 10.83
N ALA A 206 -1.48 4.80 9.60
CA ALA A 206 -2.86 4.44 9.35
C ALA A 206 -3.29 3.14 10.04
N LEU A 207 -2.40 2.14 10.10
CA LEU A 207 -2.64 0.90 10.84
C LEU A 207 -2.87 1.19 12.33
N GLN A 208 -2.06 2.06 12.92
CA GLN A 208 -2.25 2.50 14.30
C GLN A 208 -3.62 3.14 14.50
N LYS A 209 -4.03 4.06 13.62
CA LYS A 209 -5.36 4.70 13.66
C LYS A 209 -6.51 3.71 13.53
N VAL A 210 -6.39 2.70 12.67
CA VAL A 210 -7.38 1.62 12.56
C VAL A 210 -7.46 0.82 13.85
N THR A 211 -6.34 0.46 14.48
CA THR A 211 -6.35 -0.29 15.74
C THR A 211 -6.91 0.51 16.92
N GLU A 212 -6.63 1.82 16.98
CA GLU A 212 -7.24 2.76 17.93
C GLU A 212 -8.76 2.81 17.75
N TYR A 213 -9.24 2.93 16.51
CA TYR A 213 -10.67 2.89 16.19
C TYR A 213 -11.34 1.58 16.63
N LEU A 214 -10.65 0.45 16.45
CA LEU A 214 -11.14 -0.87 16.87
C LEU A 214 -11.03 -1.11 18.39
N GLN A 215 -10.31 -0.25 19.12
CA GLN A 215 -9.96 -0.45 20.52
C GLN A 215 -9.23 -1.78 20.74
N ARG A 216 -8.27 -2.08 19.86
CA ARG A 216 -7.48 -3.31 19.87
C ARG A 216 -6.00 -2.97 19.92
N ASP A 217 -5.22 -3.85 20.54
CA ASP A 217 -3.77 -3.74 20.50
C ASP A 217 -3.27 -4.08 19.08
N ILE A 218 -2.38 -3.26 18.53
CA ILE A 218 -1.73 -3.49 17.24
C ILE A 218 -0.96 -4.81 17.20
N LYS A 219 -0.51 -5.30 18.37
CA LYS A 219 0.11 -6.63 18.54
C LYS A 219 -0.86 -7.80 18.39
N GLU A 220 -2.15 -7.54 18.19
CA GLU A 220 -3.14 -8.56 17.84
C GLU A 220 -3.41 -8.64 16.33
N VAL A 221 -2.79 -7.76 15.54
CA VAL A 221 -3.01 -7.69 14.09
C VAL A 221 -1.99 -8.56 13.35
N THR A 222 -2.49 -9.32 12.37
CA THR A 222 -1.68 -9.93 11.32
C THR A 222 -1.74 -9.08 10.05
N VAL A 223 -0.60 -8.70 9.51
CA VAL A 223 -0.48 -7.94 8.27
C VAL A 223 0.15 -8.76 7.14
N PHE A 224 -0.25 -8.50 5.90
CA PHE A 224 0.33 -9.11 4.69
C PHE A 224 0.85 -8.02 3.75
N GLY A 225 2.00 -8.26 3.12
CA GLY A 225 2.61 -7.31 2.19
C GLY A 225 3.65 -7.92 1.25
N ASP A 226 4.05 -7.14 0.25
CA ASP A 226 5.06 -7.51 -0.75
C ASP A 226 6.18 -6.47 -0.91
N SER A 227 5.97 -5.22 -0.48
CA SER A 227 6.76 -4.07 -0.93
C SER A 227 7.21 -3.14 0.20
N ILE A 228 8.07 -2.17 -0.13
CA ILE A 228 8.68 -1.21 0.81
C ILE A 228 7.65 -0.47 1.66
N ASN A 229 6.50 -0.09 1.08
CA ASN A 229 5.46 0.63 1.80
C ASN A 229 4.72 -0.23 2.84
N ASP A 230 5.00 -1.53 2.92
CA ASP A 230 4.46 -2.44 3.94
C ASP A 230 5.39 -2.61 5.15
N ILE A 231 6.67 -2.26 5.03
CA ILE A 231 7.69 -2.44 6.08
C ILE A 231 7.25 -1.83 7.41
N GLY A 232 6.74 -0.60 7.38
CA GLY A 232 6.28 0.06 8.60
C GLY A 232 5.09 -0.65 9.27
N MET A 233 4.22 -1.32 8.50
CA MET A 233 3.18 -2.17 9.10
C MET A 233 3.79 -3.42 9.74
N PHE A 234 4.83 -4.00 9.13
CA PHE A 234 5.46 -5.21 9.62
C PHE A 234 6.13 -4.97 10.98
N ASP A 235 6.80 -3.83 11.15
CA ASP A 235 7.44 -3.43 12.41
C ASP A 235 6.43 -3.24 13.56
N LEU A 236 5.23 -2.74 13.23
CA LEU A 236 4.20 -2.43 14.22
C LEU A 236 3.31 -3.61 14.59
N ALA A 237 2.92 -4.43 13.61
CA ALA A 237 1.96 -5.52 13.80
C ALA A 237 2.45 -6.59 14.79
N GLY A 238 1.53 -7.43 15.25
CA GLY A 238 1.86 -8.61 16.06
C GLY A 238 2.39 -9.78 15.23
N THR A 239 1.98 -9.87 13.97
CA THR A 239 2.49 -10.84 13.02
C THR A 239 2.54 -10.23 11.63
N SER A 240 3.70 -10.30 11.00
CA SER A 240 3.94 -9.85 9.64
C SER A 240 4.14 -11.03 8.70
N VAL A 241 3.48 -10.99 7.53
CA VAL A 241 3.46 -12.09 6.58
C VAL A 241 3.84 -11.61 5.18
N ALA A 242 5.00 -12.02 4.68
CA ALA A 242 5.42 -11.76 3.32
C ALA A 242 4.95 -12.86 2.36
N VAL A 243 4.41 -12.49 1.20
CA VAL A 243 4.11 -13.43 0.09
C VAL A 243 5.39 -13.85 -0.64
N ALA A 244 5.38 -14.97 -1.38
CA ALA A 244 6.59 -15.48 -2.03
C ALA A 244 7.19 -14.53 -3.07
N ASN A 245 6.37 -13.69 -3.70
CA ASN A 245 6.81 -12.67 -4.66
C ASN A 245 7.21 -11.34 -4.01
N ALA A 246 7.21 -11.23 -2.67
CA ALA A 246 7.65 -10.04 -1.96
C ALA A 246 9.14 -9.75 -2.22
N LEU A 247 9.52 -8.47 -2.08
CA LEU A 247 10.91 -8.04 -2.14
C LEU A 247 11.75 -8.73 -1.06
N ASP A 248 13.03 -8.99 -1.34
CA ASP A 248 13.92 -9.72 -0.42
C ASP A 248 14.08 -8.99 0.91
N GLU A 249 14.13 -7.66 0.89
CA GLU A 249 14.19 -6.83 2.10
C GLU A 249 12.91 -6.89 2.94
N VAL A 250 11.74 -7.05 2.30
CA VAL A 250 10.46 -7.23 3.00
C VAL A 250 10.38 -8.63 3.62
N LYS A 251 10.83 -9.66 2.89
CA LYS A 251 10.94 -11.03 3.43
C LYS A 251 11.91 -11.12 4.59
N ALA A 252 13.01 -10.36 4.54
CA ALA A 252 14.06 -10.40 5.56
C ALA A 252 13.57 -9.96 6.96
N ILE A 253 12.52 -9.13 7.01
CA ILE A 253 11.94 -8.62 8.27
C ILE A 253 10.61 -9.29 8.65
N ALA A 254 10.04 -10.12 7.77
CA ALA A 254 8.74 -10.75 8.03
C ALA A 254 8.85 -11.89 9.06
N ASP A 255 7.84 -12.02 9.93
CA ASP A 255 7.74 -13.16 10.85
C ASP A 255 7.49 -14.48 10.10
N ILE A 256 6.70 -14.40 9.02
CA ILE A 256 6.31 -15.54 8.20
C ILE A 256 6.51 -15.21 6.72
N ILE A 257 7.22 -16.07 6.02
CA ILE A 257 7.32 -16.03 4.56
C ILE A 257 6.45 -17.16 4.00
N LEU A 258 5.45 -16.82 3.20
CA LEU A 258 4.59 -17.81 2.55
C LEU A 258 5.32 -18.47 1.37
N PRO A 259 5.12 -19.77 1.14
CA PRO A 259 5.73 -20.47 0.01
C PRO A 259 5.03 -20.20 -1.32
N HIS A 260 3.92 -19.45 -1.32
CA HIS A 260 3.09 -19.16 -2.50
C HIS A 260 3.15 -17.67 -2.82
N SER A 261 3.05 -17.33 -4.10
CA SER A 261 2.88 -15.95 -4.56
C SER A 261 1.42 -15.50 -4.54
N ASN A 262 1.19 -14.22 -4.79
CA ASN A 262 -0.14 -13.65 -5.04
C ASN A 262 -0.88 -14.37 -6.19
N ASP A 263 -0.18 -14.77 -7.25
CA ASP A 263 -0.73 -15.56 -8.37
C ASP A 263 -1.07 -17.01 -8.00
N GLU A 264 -0.71 -17.43 -6.80
CA GLU A 264 -1.03 -18.73 -6.23
C GLU A 264 -1.97 -18.62 -5.01
N ASP A 265 -2.65 -17.48 -4.84
CA ASP A 265 -3.62 -17.22 -3.77
C ASP A 265 -3.02 -17.32 -2.36
N ALA A 266 -1.80 -16.80 -2.17
CA ALA A 266 -1.03 -16.92 -0.93
C ALA A 266 -1.81 -16.54 0.34
N VAL A 267 -2.43 -15.36 0.35
CA VAL A 267 -3.20 -14.86 1.51
C VAL A 267 -4.36 -15.79 1.83
N ALA A 268 -5.15 -16.19 0.83
CA ALA A 268 -6.27 -17.09 1.04
C ALA A 268 -5.83 -18.48 1.54
N LYS A 269 -4.75 -19.05 0.98
CA LYS A 269 -4.17 -20.31 1.48
C LYS A 269 -3.71 -20.21 2.93
N TYR A 270 -3.17 -19.07 3.34
CA TYR A 270 -2.83 -18.82 4.75
C TYR A 270 -4.09 -18.76 5.62
N LEU A 271 -5.09 -17.95 5.25
CA LEU A 271 -6.35 -17.80 5.98
C LEU A 271 -7.13 -19.11 6.12
N GLN A 272 -7.05 -20.01 5.12
CA GLN A 272 -7.68 -21.33 5.16
C GLN A 272 -7.02 -22.28 6.16
N LYS A 273 -5.69 -22.19 6.34
CA LYS A 273 -4.94 -23.10 7.21
C LYS A 273 -5.06 -22.76 8.69
N ILE A 274 -5.24 -21.49 9.01
CA ILE A 274 -5.36 -21.02 10.40
C ILE A 274 -6.77 -21.27 10.93
N ASN A 275 -6.96 -22.42 11.59
CA ASN A 275 -8.19 -22.72 12.33
C ASN A 275 -8.15 -22.05 13.70
N HIS A 276 -9.03 -21.07 13.91
CA HIS A 276 -9.27 -20.48 15.24
C HIS A 276 -10.43 -21.21 15.92
N GLY A 277 -10.24 -22.51 16.19
CA GLY A 277 -11.26 -23.36 16.81
C GLY A 277 -10.68 -24.57 17.56
N ASN A 278 -10.78 -24.52 18.89
CA ASN A 278 -10.55 -25.55 19.93
C ASN A 278 -9.10 -25.91 20.34
N SER A 279 -8.71 -25.30 21.48
CA SER A 279 -7.91 -25.89 22.57
C SER A 279 -6.68 -26.74 22.22
N SER A 280 -5.51 -26.10 22.10
CA SER A 280 -4.21 -26.53 22.66
C SER A 280 -3.08 -25.68 22.05
N LEU A 281 -2.98 -24.42 22.48
CA LEU A 281 -1.81 -23.58 22.21
C LEU A 281 -0.64 -24.05 23.10
N SER A 282 -0.01 -25.14 22.68
CA SER A 282 1.34 -25.50 23.10
C SER A 282 2.16 -26.26 22.05
N ASN A 283 1.57 -26.71 20.93
CA ASN A 283 2.30 -27.57 19.96
C ASN A 283 2.38 -27.06 18.50
N ASN A 284 1.72 -25.96 18.12
CA ASN A 284 1.70 -25.55 16.71
C ASN A 284 2.93 -24.75 16.24
N ASN A 285 3.75 -24.22 17.15
CA ASN A 285 5.03 -23.58 16.79
C ASN A 285 6.09 -24.59 16.30
N GLN A 286 5.89 -25.91 16.49
CA GLN A 286 6.80 -26.92 15.94
C GLN A 286 6.45 -27.35 14.51
N LYS A 287 5.22 -27.15 14.03
CA LYS A 287 4.82 -27.62 12.69
C LYS A 287 5.15 -26.63 11.56
N LEU A 288 5.25 -25.33 11.84
CA LEU A 288 5.77 -24.38 10.84
C LEU A 288 7.31 -24.45 10.72
N ASN A 289 8.03 -24.75 11.81
CA ASN A 289 9.50 -24.86 11.78
C ASN A 289 10.04 -26.02 10.93
N ASN A 290 9.21 -27.03 10.62
CA ASN A 290 9.62 -28.15 9.78
C ASN A 290 9.56 -27.86 8.27
N ILE A 291 9.06 -26.68 7.85
CA ILE A 291 9.01 -26.28 6.43
C ILE A 291 10.18 -25.35 6.07
N THR A 292 10.87 -24.75 7.05
CA THR A 292 11.91 -23.73 6.83
C THR A 292 13.35 -24.26 6.70
N THR A 293 13.55 -25.58 6.58
CA THR A 293 14.91 -26.15 6.47
C THR A 293 15.27 -26.47 5.02
N ILE A 294 15.36 -25.45 4.16
CA ILE A 294 16.06 -25.58 2.87
C ILE A 294 17.00 -24.38 2.68
N THR A 295 18.29 -24.67 2.85
CA THR A 295 19.50 -23.97 2.37
C THR A 295 19.84 -22.57 2.90
N LYS A 296 20.58 -22.52 4.02
CA LYS A 296 21.73 -21.59 4.13
C LYS A 296 22.90 -22.18 3.33
N LYS A 297 23.25 -21.59 2.18
CA LYS A 297 24.51 -21.86 1.51
C LYS A 297 25.65 -21.28 2.35
N SER A 298 26.57 -22.14 2.78
CA SER A 298 27.86 -21.75 3.36
C SER A 298 28.75 -21.08 2.31
N ALA A 299 29.33 -19.94 2.67
CA ALA A 299 30.37 -19.29 1.89
C ALA A 299 31.67 -20.13 1.90
N PRO A 300 32.45 -20.17 0.80
CA PRO A 300 33.71 -20.88 0.78
C PRO A 300 34.77 -20.13 1.59
N GLN A 301 35.42 -20.84 2.52
CA GLN A 301 36.61 -20.40 3.23
C GLN A 301 37.74 -20.17 2.22
N SER A 302 38.33 -18.97 2.24
CA SER A 302 39.59 -18.68 1.58
C SER A 302 40.73 -19.39 2.32
N THR A 303 41.36 -20.35 1.63
CA THR A 303 42.64 -20.93 2.05
C THR A 303 43.77 -20.02 1.60
N SER A 304 44.47 -19.44 2.57
CA SER A 304 45.81 -18.88 2.39
C SER A 304 46.82 -20.02 2.25
N SER A 305 47.57 -20.07 1.15
CA SER A 305 48.88 -20.72 1.13
C SER A 305 49.76 -20.21 -0.02
N LYS A 306 50.94 -19.72 0.39
CA LYS A 306 52.13 -19.27 -0.34
C LYS A 306 52.15 -17.83 -0.83
#